data_AF-A0A7S2EZF7-F1
#
_entry.id   AF-A0A7S2EZF7-F1
#
_cell.length_a   1.000
_cell.length_b   1.000
_cell.length_c   1.000
_cell.angle_alpha   90.00
_cell.angle_beta   90.00
_cell.angle_gamma   90.00
#
_symmetry.space_group_name_H-M   'P 1'
#
loop_
_entity.id
_entity.type
_entity.pdbx_description
1 polymer ?
#
loop_
_entity_poly.entity_id
_entity_poly.type
_entity_poly.pdbx_seq_one_letter_code
_entity_poly.pdbx_strand_id
1 'polypeptide(L)'
;PVSSDDDTGFFELVIKVYRSGVLDRFPDGGKMSQYLDQLAVGDNIDMAGPFGLIEYKGCGDFLISRKPTNKKNIGMIAGGTGITPMLQIIAHALKTEGDETKLSLIFANQTEQDILVREELEELREKHGERFELWYTLDRAPEEWEYSEGFVNAEMIDAHLPPPGDDTIVLL
;
A
#
# COMPACT_ATOMS: atom_id res chain seq x y z
N PRO A 1 4.22 -0.43 -8.95
CA PRO A 1 5.16 0.71 -8.99
C PRO A 1 4.68 1.76 -7.99
N VAL A 2 5.52 2.71 -7.57
CA VAL A 2 5.05 3.86 -6.78
C VAL A 2 4.84 5.11 -7.63
N SER A 3 5.38 5.11 -8.86
CA SER A 3 5.13 6.11 -9.90
C SER A 3 3.76 5.95 -10.56
N SER A 4 3.27 7.02 -11.22
CA SER A 4 2.06 7.02 -12.04
C SER A 4 2.38 7.14 -13.54
N ASP A 5 1.36 7.02 -14.39
CA ASP A 5 1.49 7.24 -15.84
C ASP A 5 1.77 8.70 -16.21
N ASP A 6 1.73 9.63 -15.25
CA ASP A 6 2.12 11.03 -15.44
C ASP A 6 3.65 11.19 -15.39
N ASP A 7 4.37 10.24 -14.81
CA ASP A 7 5.82 10.21 -14.74
C ASP A 7 6.40 9.75 -16.09
N THR A 8 7.02 10.69 -16.81
CA THR A 8 7.48 10.44 -18.19
C THR A 8 8.93 9.97 -18.24
N GLY A 9 9.16 8.82 -18.88
CA GLY A 9 10.50 8.30 -19.18
C GLY A 9 11.13 7.44 -18.09
N PHE A 10 10.48 7.27 -16.94
CA PHE A 10 10.92 6.38 -15.87
C PHE A 10 9.71 5.78 -15.12
N PHE A 11 9.98 4.78 -14.29
CA PHE A 11 9.05 4.32 -13.26
C PHE A 11 9.84 3.95 -12.01
N GLU A 12 9.19 4.01 -10.86
CA GLU A 12 9.85 3.76 -9.58
C GLU A 12 9.29 2.52 -8.89
N LEU A 13 10.18 1.74 -8.29
CA LEU A 13 9.86 0.57 -7.48
C LEU A 13 10.42 0.76 -6.07
N VAL A 14 9.55 0.65 -5.07
CA VAL A 14 9.97 0.51 -3.68
C VAL A 14 10.09 -0.98 -3.37
N ILE A 15 11.30 -1.42 -3.03
CA ILE A 15 11.61 -2.83 -2.83
C ILE A 15 12.30 -3.01 -1.48
N LYS A 16 11.71 -3.84 -0.63
CA LYS A 16 12.38 -4.29 0.59
C LYS A 16 13.36 -5.41 0.26
N VAL A 17 14.63 -5.21 0.59
CA VAL A 17 15.68 -6.22 0.37
C VAL A 17 15.68 -7.24 1.50
N TYR A 18 15.33 -8.48 1.16
CA TYR A 18 15.40 -9.62 2.10
C TYR A 18 16.77 -10.28 2.01
N ARG A 19 17.70 -9.92 2.92
CA ARG A 19 19.08 -10.42 2.91
C ARG A 19 19.21 -11.83 3.49
N SER A 20 20.13 -12.62 2.95
CA SER A 20 20.52 -13.92 3.51
C SER A 20 21.11 -13.79 4.92
N GLY A 21 20.88 -14.78 5.78
CA GLY A 21 21.44 -14.86 7.13
C GLY A 21 20.79 -13.94 8.17
N VAL A 22 19.72 -13.21 7.81
CA VAL A 22 18.99 -12.33 8.75
C VAL A 22 17.90 -13.08 9.52
N LEU A 23 17.16 -13.97 8.85
CA LEU A 23 16.05 -14.72 9.44
C LEU A 23 16.32 -16.22 9.37
N ASP A 24 16.35 -16.90 10.51
CA ASP A 24 16.63 -18.35 10.58
C ASP A 24 15.66 -19.20 9.74
N ARG A 25 14.38 -18.78 9.68
CA ARG A 25 13.35 -19.43 8.87
C ARG A 25 13.53 -19.25 7.35
N PHE A 26 14.32 -18.26 6.94
CA PHE A 26 14.60 -17.91 5.54
C PHE A 26 16.09 -17.60 5.36
N PRO A 27 16.96 -18.59 5.56
CA PRO A 27 18.41 -18.36 5.65
C PRO A 27 19.01 -17.82 4.34
N ASP A 28 18.44 -18.17 3.19
CA ASP A 28 18.92 -17.74 1.87
C ASP A 28 18.42 -16.34 1.46
N GLY A 29 17.48 -15.76 2.21
CA GLY A 29 16.85 -14.47 1.87
C GLY A 29 15.99 -14.52 0.60
N GLY A 30 15.73 -13.34 0.02
CA GLY A 30 14.93 -13.16 -1.19
C GLY A 30 15.80 -13.17 -2.45
N LYS A 31 15.52 -14.08 -3.38
CA LYS A 31 16.29 -14.21 -4.64
C LYS A 31 16.25 -12.93 -5.48
N MET A 32 15.05 -12.46 -5.82
CA MET A 32 14.88 -11.28 -6.69
C MET A 32 15.30 -9.99 -5.99
N SER A 33 14.94 -9.81 -4.72
CA SER A 33 15.29 -8.58 -4.00
C SER A 33 16.80 -8.40 -3.82
N GLN A 34 17.54 -9.49 -3.57
CA GLN A 34 19.00 -9.44 -3.49
C GLN A 34 19.65 -9.28 -4.86
N TYR A 35 19.07 -9.88 -5.92
CA TYR A 35 19.52 -9.66 -7.29
C TYR A 35 19.40 -8.17 -7.67
N LEU A 36 18.26 -7.54 -7.37
CA LEU A 36 18.04 -6.12 -7.64
C LEU A 36 18.99 -5.21 -6.84
N ASP A 37 19.28 -5.55 -5.58
CA ASP A 37 20.25 -4.82 -4.73
C ASP A 37 21.69 -4.91 -5.26
N GLN A 38 21.99 -5.89 -6.12
CA GLN A 38 23.32 -6.08 -6.72
C GLN A 38 23.49 -5.40 -8.08
N LEU A 39 22.42 -4.93 -8.70
CA LEU A 39 22.49 -4.26 -10.00
C LEU A 39 23.20 -2.91 -9.88
N ALA A 40 24.06 -2.62 -10.84
CA ALA A 40 24.67 -1.31 -10.98
C ALA A 40 23.82 -0.39 -11.85
N VAL A 41 23.95 0.92 -11.65
CA VAL A 41 23.35 1.91 -12.54
C VAL A 41 23.87 1.67 -13.97
N GLY A 42 22.94 1.44 -14.91
CA GLY A 42 23.23 1.10 -16.30
C GLY A 42 22.96 -0.36 -16.67
N ASP A 43 22.74 -1.24 -15.68
CA ASP A 43 22.28 -2.60 -15.92
C ASP A 43 20.83 -2.61 -16.44
N ASN A 44 20.49 -3.66 -17.19
CA ASN A 44 19.17 -3.82 -17.79
C ASN A 44 18.36 -4.91 -17.11
N ILE A 45 17.05 -4.72 -17.03
CA ILE A 45 16.09 -5.72 -16.56
C ILE A 45 14.90 -5.80 -17.52
N ASP A 46 14.49 -7.01 -17.85
CA ASP A 46 13.30 -7.24 -18.67
C ASP A 46 12.04 -7.04 -17.82
N MET A 47 11.08 -6.27 -18.35
CA MET A 47 9.81 -5.95 -17.70
C MET A 47 8.65 -6.44 -18.55
N ALA A 48 7.60 -6.96 -17.91
CA ALA A 48 6.37 -7.39 -18.58
C ALA A 48 5.14 -6.90 -17.80
N GLY A 49 4.07 -6.55 -18.51
CA GLY A 49 2.81 -6.09 -17.94
C GLY A 49 1.92 -5.37 -18.96
N PRO A 50 0.79 -4.78 -18.52
CA PRO A 50 0.27 -4.80 -17.15
C PRO A 50 -0.37 -6.15 -16.78
N PHE A 51 -0.29 -6.53 -15.50
CA PHE A 51 -0.94 -7.70 -14.94
C PHE A 51 -1.77 -7.30 -13.71
N GLY A 52 -2.90 -7.96 -13.51
CA GLY A 52 -3.77 -7.69 -12.37
C GLY A 52 -5.22 -7.99 -12.70
N LEU A 53 -6.03 -8.15 -11.66
CA LEU A 53 -7.48 -8.34 -11.78
C LEU A 53 -8.25 -7.09 -11.37
N ILE A 54 -7.61 -6.14 -10.70
CA ILE A 54 -8.24 -4.94 -10.16
C ILE A 54 -7.61 -3.75 -10.86
N GLU A 55 -8.45 -2.89 -11.41
CA GLU A 55 -8.06 -1.62 -11.99
C GLU A 55 -8.97 -0.53 -11.41
N TYR A 56 -8.38 0.49 -10.79
CA TYR A 56 -9.11 1.67 -10.34
C TYR A 56 -9.16 2.70 -11.47
N LYS A 57 -10.36 3.16 -11.81
CA LYS A 57 -10.62 4.08 -12.93
C LYS A 57 -10.84 5.52 -12.48
N GLY A 58 -10.84 5.79 -11.18
CA GLY A 58 -11.22 7.08 -10.59
C GLY A 58 -12.69 7.14 -10.22
N CYS A 59 -13.05 8.09 -9.36
CA CYS A 59 -14.42 8.36 -8.92
C CYS A 59 -15.16 7.14 -8.36
N GLY A 60 -14.45 6.28 -7.65
CA GLY A 60 -15.00 5.04 -7.07
C GLY A 60 -15.17 3.89 -8.06
N ASP A 61 -14.88 4.09 -9.36
CA ASP A 61 -15.03 3.06 -10.38
C ASP A 61 -13.85 2.07 -10.37
N PHE A 62 -14.20 0.78 -10.40
CA PHE A 62 -13.28 -0.32 -10.52
C PHE A 62 -13.67 -1.24 -11.66
N LEU A 63 -12.66 -1.85 -12.29
CA LEU A 63 -12.82 -3.11 -13.02
C LEU A 63 -12.23 -4.25 -12.19
N ILE A 64 -13.08 -5.15 -11.70
CA ILE A 64 -12.66 -6.36 -10.97
C ILE A 64 -12.91 -7.58 -11.86
N SER A 65 -11.85 -8.24 -12.30
CA SER A 65 -11.90 -9.29 -13.32
C SER A 65 -12.70 -8.86 -14.55
N ARG A 66 -12.45 -7.61 -15.00
CA ARG A 66 -13.14 -6.94 -16.11
C ARG A 66 -14.63 -6.64 -15.89
N LYS A 67 -15.14 -6.80 -14.66
CA LYS A 67 -16.51 -6.44 -14.31
C LYS A 67 -16.54 -5.06 -13.65
N PRO A 68 -17.37 -4.12 -14.14
CA PRO A 68 -17.47 -2.81 -13.55
C PRO A 68 -18.16 -2.87 -12.19
N THR A 69 -17.64 -2.12 -11.23
CA THR A 69 -18.26 -1.85 -9.94
C THR A 69 -17.91 -0.44 -9.49
N ASN A 70 -18.79 0.21 -8.74
CA ASN A 70 -18.55 1.53 -8.17
C ASN A 70 -18.66 1.44 -6.64
N LYS A 71 -17.71 2.06 -5.93
CA LYS A 71 -17.61 2.02 -4.47
C LYS A 71 -17.20 3.39 -3.95
N LYS A 72 -17.90 3.86 -2.93
CA LYS A 72 -17.64 5.16 -2.30
C LYS A 72 -16.68 5.08 -1.13
N ASN A 73 -16.61 3.92 -0.48
CA ASN A 73 -15.71 3.68 0.64
C ASN A 73 -14.78 2.51 0.32
N ILE A 74 -13.48 2.75 0.41
CA ILE A 74 -12.45 1.73 0.19
C ILE A 74 -11.68 1.55 1.48
N GLY A 75 -11.88 0.41 2.13
CA GLY A 75 -11.00 -0.06 3.20
C GLY A 75 -9.80 -0.80 2.61
N MET A 76 -8.63 -0.62 3.21
CA MET A 76 -7.39 -1.26 2.77
C MET A 76 -6.66 -1.81 3.99
N ILE A 77 -6.17 -3.05 3.89
CA ILE A 77 -5.24 -3.59 4.88
C ILE A 77 -3.99 -4.01 4.15
N ALA A 78 -2.86 -3.42 4.52
CA ALA A 78 -1.56 -3.73 3.93
C ALA A 78 -0.62 -4.28 4.99
N GLY A 79 0.26 -5.19 4.58
CA GLY A 79 1.36 -5.71 5.41
C GLY A 79 2.69 -5.55 4.70
N GLY A 80 3.66 -4.86 5.31
CA GLY A 80 5.00 -4.68 4.77
C GLY A 80 5.01 -4.17 3.32
N THR A 81 5.57 -4.94 2.38
CA THR A 81 5.63 -4.55 0.95
C THR A 81 4.27 -4.52 0.24
N GLY A 82 3.22 -5.07 0.86
CA GLY A 82 1.84 -5.02 0.35
C GLY A 82 1.22 -3.62 0.29
N ILE A 83 1.92 -2.59 0.76
CA ILE A 83 1.47 -1.20 0.66
C ILE A 83 1.43 -0.67 -0.76
N THR A 84 2.29 -1.16 -1.65
CA THR A 84 2.50 -0.53 -2.96
C THR A 84 1.26 -0.52 -3.87
N PRO A 85 0.42 -1.58 -3.97
CA PRO A 85 -0.84 -1.50 -4.72
C PRO A 85 -1.85 -0.55 -4.07
N MET A 86 -1.87 -0.47 -2.74
CA MET A 86 -2.76 0.44 -2.00
C MET A 86 -2.37 1.89 -2.26
N LEU A 87 -1.08 2.21 -2.19
CA LEU A 87 -0.56 3.55 -2.48
C LEU A 87 -0.93 4.02 -3.89
N GLN A 88 -0.90 3.14 -4.89
CA GLN A 88 -1.32 3.50 -6.25
C GLN A 88 -2.80 3.94 -6.30
N ILE A 89 -3.70 3.24 -5.61
CA ILE A 89 -5.11 3.60 -5.55
C ILE A 89 -5.32 4.89 -4.75
N ILE A 90 -4.65 5.02 -3.60
CA ILE A 90 -4.72 6.21 -2.75
C ILE A 90 -4.27 7.45 -3.52
N ALA A 91 -3.07 7.41 -4.11
CA ALA A 91 -2.51 8.52 -4.85
C ALA A 91 -3.40 8.91 -6.05
N HIS A 92 -3.92 7.92 -6.79
CA HIS A 92 -4.83 8.17 -7.91
C HIS A 92 -6.12 8.85 -7.42
N ALA A 93 -6.84 8.25 -6.48
CA ALA A 93 -8.12 8.77 -5.99
C ALA A 93 -8.01 10.16 -5.36
N LEU A 94 -6.92 10.42 -4.63
CA LEU A 94 -6.71 11.72 -4.00
C LEU A 94 -6.33 12.82 -4.99
N LYS A 95 -5.60 12.47 -6.06
CA LYS A 95 -5.19 13.39 -7.12
C LYS A 95 -6.32 13.71 -8.11
N THR A 96 -7.26 12.79 -8.34
CA THR A 96 -8.34 12.97 -9.33
C THR A 96 -9.33 14.04 -8.90
N GLU A 97 -9.49 15.07 -9.73
CA GLU A 97 -10.48 16.13 -9.51
C GLU A 97 -11.91 15.58 -9.59
N GLY A 98 -12.75 15.90 -8.60
CA GLY A 98 -14.14 15.43 -8.51
C GLY A 98 -14.31 14.01 -7.97
N ASP A 99 -13.23 13.31 -7.64
CA ASP A 99 -13.31 12.01 -6.96
C ASP A 99 -13.67 12.23 -5.48
N GLU A 100 -14.80 11.69 -5.03
CA GLU A 100 -15.26 11.82 -3.63
C GLU A 100 -15.03 10.56 -2.80
N THR A 101 -14.26 9.61 -3.32
CA THR A 101 -14.03 8.31 -2.66
C THR A 101 -13.33 8.50 -1.32
N LYS A 102 -13.85 7.83 -0.28
CA LYS A 102 -13.25 7.77 1.05
C LYS A 102 -12.38 6.54 1.19
N LEU A 103 -11.19 6.74 1.73
CA LEU A 103 -10.12 5.76 1.83
C LEU A 103 -9.78 5.57 3.31
N SER A 104 -9.70 4.32 3.75
CA SER A 104 -9.18 3.98 5.07
C SER A 104 -8.10 2.90 4.93
N LEU A 105 -6.92 3.12 5.50
CA LEU A 105 -5.80 2.19 5.45
C LEU A 105 -5.38 1.77 6.85
N ILE A 106 -5.37 0.47 7.11
CA ILE A 106 -4.62 -0.15 8.21
C ILE A 106 -3.31 -0.69 7.64
N PHE A 107 -2.17 -0.15 8.08
CA PHE A 107 -0.86 -0.58 7.61
C PHE A 107 -0.05 -1.27 8.72
N ALA A 108 0.20 -2.56 8.53
CA ALA A 108 0.87 -3.44 9.48
C ALA A 108 2.34 -3.67 9.12
N ASN A 109 3.24 -3.45 10.09
CA ASN A 109 4.68 -3.67 9.94
C ASN A 109 5.26 -4.35 11.19
N GLN A 110 6.50 -4.86 11.11
CA GLN A 110 7.11 -5.49 12.29
C GLN A 110 7.60 -4.46 13.32
N THR A 111 8.20 -3.38 12.84
CA THR A 111 8.73 -2.28 13.64
C THR A 111 8.48 -0.96 12.92
N GLU A 112 8.64 0.15 13.62
CA GLU A 112 8.44 1.49 13.04
C GLU A 112 9.38 1.76 11.85
N GLN A 113 10.62 1.27 11.91
CA GLN A 113 11.60 1.41 10.84
C GLN A 113 11.26 0.58 9.59
N ASP A 114 10.34 -0.39 9.73
CA ASP A 114 9.89 -1.22 8.61
C ASP A 114 8.71 -0.59 7.85
N ILE A 115 8.19 0.56 8.27
CA ILE A 115 7.11 1.28 7.58
C ILE A 115 7.68 1.87 6.29
N LEU A 116 7.33 1.25 5.17
CA LEU A 116 7.67 1.75 3.85
C LEU A 116 6.78 2.95 3.50
N VAL A 117 7.31 3.91 2.72
CA VAL A 117 6.59 5.07 2.21
C VAL A 117 5.81 5.87 3.28
N ARG A 118 6.36 5.94 4.50
CA ARG A 118 5.68 6.58 5.64
C ARG A 118 5.45 8.07 5.37
N GLU A 119 6.49 8.77 4.96
CA GLU A 119 6.44 10.23 4.74
C GLU A 119 5.39 10.58 3.69
N GLU A 120 5.31 9.80 2.61
CA GLU A 120 4.33 9.98 1.54
C GLU A 120 2.89 9.73 2.01
N LEU A 121 2.66 8.69 2.82
CA LEU A 121 1.34 8.43 3.40
C LEU A 121 0.92 9.53 4.38
N GLU A 122 1.84 10.01 5.19
CA GLU A 122 1.59 11.09 6.15
C GLU A 122 1.28 12.41 5.43
N GLU A 123 2.03 12.74 4.38
CA GLU A 123 1.76 13.92 3.55
C GLU A 123 0.38 13.85 2.88
N LEU A 124 -0.01 12.68 2.37
CA LEU A 124 -1.35 12.46 1.81
C LEU A 124 -2.44 12.61 2.88
N ARG A 125 -2.21 12.11 4.09
CA ARG A 125 -3.12 12.26 5.23
C ARG A 125 -3.28 13.72 5.62
N GLU A 126 -2.19 14.47 5.74
CA GLU A 126 -2.22 15.89 6.09
C GLU A 126 -2.99 16.71 5.05
N LYS A 127 -2.79 16.43 3.76
CA LYS A 127 -3.46 17.14 2.66
C LYS A 127 -4.91 16.75 2.45
N HIS A 128 -5.28 15.51 2.75
CA HIS A 128 -6.56 14.93 2.37
C HIS A 128 -7.28 14.20 3.52
N GLY A 129 -7.05 14.59 4.78
CA GLY A 129 -7.59 13.91 5.96
C GLY A 129 -9.12 13.78 6.02
N GLU A 130 -9.87 14.57 5.25
CA GLU A 130 -11.33 14.40 5.11
C GLU A 130 -11.74 13.17 4.26
N ARG A 131 -10.84 12.72 3.38
CA ARG A 131 -11.04 11.56 2.48
C ARG A 131 -10.09 10.40 2.75
N PHE A 132 -9.02 10.60 3.53
CA PHE A 132 -8.02 9.56 3.79
C PHE A 132 -7.74 9.40 5.30
N GLU A 133 -8.19 8.26 5.83
CA GLU A 133 -7.86 7.77 7.15
C GLU A 133 -6.69 6.78 7.07
N LEU A 134 -5.71 6.96 7.96
CA LEU A 134 -4.49 6.18 7.99
C LEU A 134 -4.20 5.75 9.43
N TRP A 135 -4.08 4.44 9.61
CA TRP A 135 -3.81 3.82 10.89
C TRP A 135 -2.67 2.81 10.76
N TYR A 136 -1.78 2.79 11.74
CA TYR A 136 -0.65 1.86 11.76
C TYR A 136 -0.84 0.80 12.84
N THR A 137 -0.24 -0.37 12.62
CA THR A 137 -0.01 -1.34 13.70
C THR A 137 1.37 -1.98 13.57
N LEU A 138 2.04 -2.17 14.71
CA LEU A 138 3.40 -2.73 14.75
C LEU A 138 3.45 -4.01 15.57
N ASP A 139 4.14 -5.06 15.10
CA ASP A 139 4.37 -6.27 15.90
C ASP A 139 5.16 -5.97 17.19
N ARG A 140 6.08 -4.99 17.11
CA ARG A 140 6.93 -4.52 18.21
C ARG A 140 6.96 -3.01 18.19
N ALA A 141 6.11 -2.39 19.00
CA ALA A 141 6.02 -0.93 19.10
C ALA A 141 7.11 -0.36 20.03
N PRO A 142 7.64 0.84 19.75
CA PRO A 142 8.43 1.59 20.73
C PRO A 142 7.54 2.09 21.89
N GLU A 143 8.15 2.54 23.00
CA GLU A 143 7.40 3.04 24.17
C GLU A 143 6.49 4.23 23.83
N GLU A 144 6.93 5.12 22.92
CA GLU A 144 6.20 6.30 22.47
C GLU A 144 5.49 6.04 21.14
N TRP A 145 4.56 5.08 21.11
CA TRP A 145 3.78 4.74 19.92
C TRP A 145 2.31 5.15 20.06
N GLU A 146 1.82 5.96 19.13
CA GLU A 146 0.48 6.55 19.18
C GLU A 146 -0.60 5.69 18.52
N TYR A 147 -0.21 4.62 17.82
CA TYR A 147 -1.13 3.74 17.09
C TYR A 147 -1.22 2.35 17.76
N SER A 148 -1.76 1.36 17.04
CA SER A 148 -1.93 0.02 17.58
C SER A 148 -0.62 -0.78 17.64
N GLU A 149 -0.58 -1.76 18.54
CA GLU A 149 0.47 -2.78 18.61
C GLU A 149 -0.13 -4.18 18.40
N GLY A 150 0.61 -5.05 17.72
CA GLY A 150 0.25 -6.41 17.39
C GLY A 150 -0.30 -6.59 15.97
N PHE A 151 -0.76 -7.81 15.71
CA PHE A 151 -1.39 -8.14 14.43
C PHE A 151 -2.75 -7.45 14.28
N VAL A 152 -3.12 -7.20 13.02
CA VAL A 152 -4.46 -6.70 12.68
C VAL A 152 -5.52 -7.59 13.32
N ASN A 153 -6.42 -6.97 14.08
CA ASN A 153 -7.47 -7.65 14.82
C ASN A 153 -8.85 -7.05 14.53
N ALA A 154 -9.90 -7.65 15.10
CA ALA A 154 -11.28 -7.22 14.88
C ALA A 154 -11.56 -5.80 15.40
N GLU A 155 -10.91 -5.40 16.50
CA GLU A 155 -11.09 -4.07 17.11
C GLU A 155 -10.53 -2.98 16.19
N MET A 156 -9.34 -3.21 15.60
CA MET A 156 -8.74 -2.30 14.63
C MET A 156 -9.62 -2.18 13.37
N ILE A 157 -10.15 -3.30 12.87
CA ILE A 157 -11.03 -3.31 11.70
C ILE A 157 -12.33 -2.53 11.96
N ASP A 158 -12.96 -2.75 13.12
CA ASP A 158 -14.20 -2.06 13.49
C ASP A 158 -13.98 -0.55 13.69
N ALA A 159 -12.83 -0.16 14.23
CA ALA A 159 -12.51 1.23 14.53
C ALA A 159 -12.03 2.04 13.31
N HIS A 160 -11.26 1.42 12.40
CA HIS A 160 -10.49 2.15 11.38
C HIS A 160 -10.82 1.79 9.93
N LEU A 161 -11.77 0.88 9.67
CA LEU A 161 -12.26 0.60 8.32
C LEU A 161 -13.72 1.03 8.16
N PRO A 162 -14.17 1.31 6.93
CA PRO A 162 -15.58 1.61 6.68
C PRO A 162 -16.47 0.43 7.06
N PRO A 163 -17.68 0.69 7.58
CA PRO A 163 -18.61 -0.37 7.92
C PRO A 163 -19.02 -1.16 6.68
N PRO A 164 -19.40 -2.45 6.86
CA PRO A 164 -19.86 -3.27 5.75
C PRO A 164 -21.10 -2.67 5.10
N GLY A 165 -21.13 -2.64 3.77
CA GLY A 165 -22.24 -2.09 3.01
C GLY A 165 -22.05 -2.22 1.50
N ASP A 166 -23.11 -1.96 0.74
CA ASP A 166 -23.12 -2.13 -0.73
C ASP A 166 -22.18 -1.15 -1.43
N ASP A 167 -21.96 0.04 -0.86
CA ASP A 167 -21.05 1.07 -1.39
C ASP A 167 -19.60 0.91 -0.87
N THR A 168 -19.31 -0.15 -0.11
CA THR A 168 -18.00 -0.41 0.50
C THR A 168 -17.28 -1.56 -0.19
N ILE A 169 -15.96 -1.44 -0.33
CA ILE A 169 -15.06 -2.53 -0.70
C ILE A 169 -13.85 -2.56 0.25
N VAL A 170 -13.34 -3.75 0.54
CA VAL A 170 -12.10 -3.94 1.29
C VAL A 170 -11.06 -4.62 0.39
N LEU A 171 -9.87 -4.03 0.31
CA LEU A 171 -8.71 -4.54 -0.43
C LEU A 171 -7.66 -5.07 0.55
N LEU A 172 -7.09 -6.24 0.23
CA LEU A 172 -6.10 -6.98 1.03
C LEU A 172 -4.95 -7.45 0.14
#